data_AF-A0A485CQ74-F1
#
_entry.id   AF-A0A485CQ74-F1
#
_cell.length_a   1.000
_cell.length_b   1.000
_cell.length_c   1.000
_cell.angle_alpha   90.00
_cell.angle_beta   90.00
_cell.angle_gamma   90.00
#
_symmetry.space_group_name_H-M   'P 1'
#
loop_
_entity.id
_entity.type
_entity.pdbx_description
1 polymer ?
#
loop_
_entity_poly.entity_id
_entity_poly.type
_entity_poly.pdbx_seq_one_letter_code
_entity_poly.pdbx_strand_id
1 'polypeptide(L)'
;MTSFIVASPQACIGCRTCEVACALSHVAEGAEFHPRLKVMRLAHLSVPVMCHQCENAPCVSACPVGALTMGSERVEADAARCIGCQGCVVACPFWRNNDCGHGGASAGGGEMRSVRRA
;
A
#
# COMPACT_ATOMS: atom_id res chain seq x y z
N MET A 1 19.27 2.22 9.55
CA MET A 1 18.59 1.70 10.75
C MET A 1 17.29 1.08 10.27
N THR A 2 17.00 -0.17 10.61
CA THR A 2 15.77 -0.82 10.15
C THR A 2 14.62 -0.45 11.08
N SER A 3 13.61 0.24 10.56
CA SER A 3 12.40 0.59 11.30
C SER A 3 11.36 -0.52 11.10
N PHE A 4 10.68 -0.93 12.17
CA PHE A 4 9.65 -1.96 12.13
C PHE A 4 8.37 -1.50 12.84
N ILE A 5 7.23 -1.93 12.33
CA ILE A 5 5.90 -1.65 12.89
C ILE A 5 5.31 -2.97 13.41
N VAL A 6 4.90 -2.99 14.67
CA VAL A 6 4.23 -4.15 15.27
C VAL A 6 2.76 -3.82 15.53
N ALA A 7 1.87 -4.55 14.86
CA ALA A 7 0.44 -4.51 15.14
C ALA A 7 0.09 -5.57 16.20
N SER A 8 -0.50 -5.16 17.34
CA SER A 8 -1.01 -6.08 18.36
C SER A 8 -2.50 -6.34 18.14
N PRO A 9 -2.93 -7.56 17.76
CA PRO A 9 -4.35 -7.89 17.60
C PRO A 9 -5.12 -7.83 18.92
N GLN A 10 -4.45 -8.09 20.05
CA GLN A 10 -5.09 -8.07 21.37
C GLN A 10 -5.52 -6.66 21.82
N ALA A 11 -4.82 -5.62 21.34
CA ALA A 11 -5.14 -4.22 21.63
C ALA A 11 -6.05 -3.59 20.55
N CYS A 12 -6.25 -4.25 19.41
CA CYS A 12 -7.05 -3.71 18.34
C CYS A 12 -8.55 -3.90 18.62
N ILE A 13 -9.28 -2.79 18.74
CA ILE A 13 -10.74 -2.77 18.93
C ILE A 13 -11.52 -2.59 17.62
N GLY A 14 -10.84 -2.59 16.47
CA GLY A 14 -11.48 -2.48 15.17
C GLY A 14 -12.12 -1.11 14.85
N CYS A 15 -11.66 -0.03 15.48
CA CYS A 15 -12.21 1.33 15.35
C CYS A 15 -11.93 2.00 13.98
N ARG A 16 -10.96 1.49 13.21
CA ARG A 16 -10.57 1.99 11.87
C ARG A 16 -10.00 3.42 11.84
N THR A 17 -9.69 4.01 12.98
CA THR A 17 -9.02 5.33 13.04
C THR A 17 -7.69 5.34 12.30
N CYS A 18 -6.94 4.24 12.32
CA CYS A 18 -5.68 4.11 11.60
C CYS A 18 -5.86 4.15 10.07
N GLU A 19 -6.99 3.68 9.54
CA GLU A 19 -7.28 3.78 8.11
C GLU A 19 -7.53 5.24 7.72
N VAL A 20 -8.37 5.94 8.48
CA VAL A 20 -8.68 7.36 8.25
C VAL A 20 -7.41 8.20 8.34
N ALA A 21 -6.59 8.00 9.37
CA ALA A 21 -5.33 8.70 9.54
C ALA A 21 -4.38 8.44 8.35
N CYS A 22 -4.29 7.20 7.88
CA CYS A 22 -3.44 6.85 6.74
C CYS A 22 -3.90 7.51 5.45
N ALA A 23 -5.20 7.47 5.16
CA ALA A 23 -5.76 8.12 3.99
C ALA A 23 -5.52 9.64 4.04
N LEU A 24 -5.88 10.30 5.15
CA LEU A 24 -5.70 11.75 5.29
C LEU A 24 -4.24 12.21 5.22
N SER A 25 -3.29 11.36 5.60
CA SER A 25 -1.85 11.68 5.53
C SER A 25 -1.25 11.52 4.12
N HIS A 26 -1.97 10.90 3.20
CA HIS A 26 -1.44 10.52 1.88
C HIS A 26 -2.37 10.86 0.70
N VAL A 27 -3.60 11.30 0.97
CA VAL A 27 -4.55 11.72 -0.05
C VAL A 27 -4.20 13.13 -0.52
N ALA A 28 -4.13 13.33 -1.82
CA ALA A 28 -4.10 14.67 -2.40
C ALA A 28 -5.52 15.28 -2.33
N GLU A 29 -5.62 16.60 -2.30
CA GLU A 29 -6.92 17.27 -2.33
C GLU A 29 -7.77 16.76 -3.52
N GLY A 30 -8.98 16.27 -3.23
CA GLY A 30 -9.90 15.73 -4.24
C GLY A 30 -9.64 14.28 -4.68
N ALA A 31 -8.64 13.59 -4.13
CA ALA A 31 -8.41 12.17 -4.40
C ALA A 31 -9.32 11.25 -3.57
N GLU A 32 -9.59 10.06 -4.11
CA GLU A 32 -10.45 9.06 -3.47
C GLU A 32 -9.85 8.52 -2.17
N PHE A 33 -10.71 8.11 -1.24
CA PHE A 33 -10.32 7.56 0.05
C PHE A 33 -9.71 6.15 -0.11
N HIS A 34 -8.38 6.09 -0.23
CA HIS A 34 -7.62 4.84 -0.33
C HIS A 34 -6.54 4.74 0.77
N PRO A 35 -6.87 4.18 1.96
CA PRO A 35 -5.88 3.95 2.99
C PRO A 35 -4.93 2.81 2.59
N ARG A 36 -3.64 2.97 2.88
CA ARG A 36 -2.59 1.98 2.59
C ARG A 36 -2.53 0.81 3.60
N LEU A 37 -3.41 0.83 4.60
CA LEU A 37 -3.63 -0.23 5.57
C LEU A 37 -5.13 -0.47 5.72
N LYS A 38 -5.53 -1.71 6.04
CA LYS A 38 -6.93 -2.05 6.29
C LYS A 38 -7.07 -2.87 7.56
N VAL A 39 -8.08 -2.58 8.36
CA VAL A 39 -8.45 -3.36 9.54
C VAL A 39 -9.29 -4.54 9.10
N MET A 40 -8.76 -5.73 9.27
CA MET A 40 -9.53 -6.96 9.13
C MET A 40 -10.24 -7.25 10.45
N ARG A 41 -11.55 -7.47 10.39
CA ARG A 41 -12.31 -8.04 11.51
C ARG A 41 -12.66 -9.48 11.17
N LEU A 42 -12.26 -10.39 12.04
CA LEU A 42 -12.72 -11.77 12.05
C LEU A 42 -13.66 -11.95 13.24
N ALA A 43 -14.18 -13.17 13.43
CA ALA A 43 -15.18 -13.47 14.47
C ALA A 43 -14.77 -13.02 15.88
N HIS A 44 -13.50 -13.18 16.25
CA HIS A 44 -13.01 -12.92 17.62
C HIS A 44 -11.74 -12.07 17.68
N LEU A 45 -11.28 -11.54 16.55
CA LEU A 45 -10.08 -10.71 16.51
C LEU A 45 -10.23 -9.61 15.47
N SER A 46 -9.60 -8.48 15.75
CA SER A 46 -9.38 -7.45 14.74
C SER A 46 -7.90 -7.15 14.65
N VAL A 47 -7.43 -6.88 13.44
CA VAL A 47 -6.01 -6.61 13.20
C VAL A 47 -5.86 -5.65 12.02
N PRO A 48 -5.08 -4.57 12.16
CA PRO A 48 -4.67 -3.78 11.02
C PRO A 48 -3.64 -4.57 10.21
N VAL A 49 -3.89 -4.72 8.91
CA VAL A 49 -2.96 -5.31 7.94
C VAL A 49 -2.45 -4.19 7.05
N MET A 50 -1.13 -4.17 6.86
CA MET A 50 -0.40 -3.16 6.09
C MET A 50 0.78 -3.82 5.36
N CYS A 51 1.45 -3.06 4.49
CA CYS A 51 2.72 -3.49 3.93
C CYS A 51 3.74 -3.75 5.06
N HIS A 52 4.39 -4.92 5.02
CA HIS A 52 5.38 -5.33 6.00
C HIS A 52 6.77 -4.72 5.79
N GLN A 53 6.99 -4.00 4.67
CA GLN A 53 8.30 -3.44 4.32
C GLN A 53 9.43 -4.48 4.40
N CYS A 54 9.20 -5.63 3.76
CA CYS A 54 10.11 -6.77 3.80
C CYS A 54 11.50 -6.40 3.27
N GLU A 55 12.56 -6.74 4.00
CA GLU A 55 13.95 -6.51 3.55
C GLU A 55 14.28 -7.28 2.26
N ASN A 56 13.81 -8.52 2.16
CA ASN A 56 13.83 -9.30 0.92
C ASN A 56 12.44 -9.27 0.27
N ALA A 57 12.08 -8.13 -0.34
CA ALA A 57 10.77 -7.90 -0.91
C ALA A 57 10.57 -8.62 -2.26
N PRO A 58 9.77 -9.71 -2.35
CA PRO A 58 9.53 -10.40 -3.62
C PRO A 58 8.80 -9.51 -4.63
N CYS A 59 8.02 -8.52 -4.15
CA CYS A 59 7.34 -7.56 -5.01
C CYS A 59 8.31 -6.63 -5.77
N VAL A 60 9.48 -6.33 -5.21
CA VAL A 60 10.54 -5.57 -5.90
C VAL A 60 11.15 -6.42 -7.02
N SER A 61 11.53 -7.66 -6.70
CA SER A 61 12.10 -8.60 -7.67
C SER A 61 11.14 -8.95 -8.82
N ALA A 62 9.84 -8.96 -8.55
CA ALA A 62 8.82 -9.26 -9.55
C ALA A 62 8.47 -8.07 -10.48
N CYS A 63 8.98 -6.86 -10.21
CA CYS A 63 8.62 -5.68 -11.01
C CYS A 63 9.53 -5.55 -12.25
N PRO A 64 9.02 -5.75 -13.48
CA PRO A 64 9.85 -5.76 -14.69
C PRO A 64 10.36 -4.38 -15.09
N VAL A 65 9.65 -3.32 -14.68
CA VAL A 65 9.95 -1.92 -15.00
C VAL A 65 10.64 -1.18 -13.85
N GLY A 66 10.92 -1.89 -12.75
CA GLY A 66 11.55 -1.31 -11.56
C GLY A 66 10.72 -0.22 -10.87
N ALA A 67 9.39 -0.20 -11.06
CA ALA A 67 8.50 0.75 -10.40
C ALA A 67 8.43 0.57 -8.87
N LEU A 68 8.85 -0.59 -8.36
CA LEU A 68 9.10 -0.83 -6.95
C LEU A 68 10.61 -0.98 -6.73
N THR A 69 11.15 -0.27 -5.75
CA THR A 69 12.59 -0.31 -5.41
C THR A 69 12.79 -0.36 -3.90
N MET A 70 13.86 -1.02 -3.44
CA MET A 70 14.27 -0.92 -2.05
C MET A 70 15.05 0.39 -1.85
N GLY A 71 14.48 1.32 -1.08
CA GLY A 71 15.15 2.54 -0.65
C GLY A 71 16.07 2.28 0.55
N SER A 72 16.51 3.34 1.23
CA SER A 72 17.40 3.22 2.39
C SER A 72 16.74 2.55 3.61
N GLU A 73 15.41 2.64 3.73
CA GLU A 73 14.68 2.19 4.91
C GLU A 73 13.41 1.38 4.59
N ARG A 74 12.88 1.47 3.36
CA ARG A 74 11.57 0.91 2.99
C ARG A 74 11.48 0.64 1.50
N VAL A 75 10.50 -0.16 1.11
CA VAL A 75 10.10 -0.30 -0.30
C VAL A 75 9.39 0.98 -0.75
N GLU A 76 9.87 1.55 -1.84
CA GLU A 76 9.34 2.76 -2.45
C GLU A 76 8.70 2.43 -3.80
N ALA A 77 7.62 3.15 -4.10
CA ALA A 77 6.84 2.95 -5.32
C ALA A 77 6.84 4.22 -6.17
N ASP A 78 7.10 4.04 -7.45
CA ASP A 78 7.02 5.06 -8.47
C ASP A 78 5.84 4.77 -9.41
N ALA A 79 4.74 5.47 -9.18
CA ALA A 79 3.52 5.31 -9.96
C ALA A 79 3.71 5.70 -11.43
N ALA A 80 4.63 6.60 -11.76
CA ALA A 80 4.86 7.04 -13.13
C ALA A 80 5.53 5.97 -14.00
N ARG A 81 6.26 5.04 -13.38
CA ARG A 81 6.89 3.90 -14.06
C ARG A 81 6.02 2.65 -14.10
N CYS A 82 4.91 2.62 -13.37
CA CYS A 82 4.07 1.44 -13.26
C CYS A 82 3.25 1.22 -14.54
N ILE A 83 3.35 0.01 -15.12
CA ILE A 83 2.60 -0.40 -16.32
C ILE A 83 1.34 -1.23 -16.00
N GLY A 84 0.98 -1.37 -14.73
CA GLY A 84 -0.22 -2.12 -14.32
C GLY A 84 -0.15 -3.64 -14.53
N CYS A 85 1.04 -4.23 -14.65
CA CYS A 85 1.18 -5.69 -14.91
C CYS A 85 0.81 -6.61 -13.75
N GLN A 86 0.55 -6.06 -12.55
CA GLN A 86 0.17 -6.80 -11.33
C GLN A 86 1.15 -7.90 -10.87
N GLY A 87 2.38 -7.96 -11.38
CA GLY A 87 3.37 -8.94 -10.94
C GLY A 87 3.72 -8.83 -9.45
N CYS A 88 3.80 -7.61 -8.93
CA CYS A 88 4.05 -7.33 -7.51
C CYS A 88 2.92 -7.82 -6.58
N VAL A 89 1.68 -7.86 -7.09
CA VAL A 89 0.51 -8.35 -6.37
C VAL A 89 0.59 -9.86 -6.19
N VAL A 90 0.89 -10.59 -7.27
CA VAL A 90 1.01 -12.05 -7.26
C VAL A 90 2.20 -12.50 -6.41
N ALA A 91 3.30 -11.74 -6.43
CA ALA A 91 4.52 -12.09 -5.70
C ALA A 91 4.43 -11.86 -4.19
N CYS A 92 3.46 -11.07 -3.70
CA CYS A 92 3.40 -10.70 -2.29
C CYS A 92 2.68 -11.79 -1.46
N PRO A 93 3.33 -12.40 -0.45
CA PRO A 93 2.73 -13.47 0.35
C PRO A 93 1.71 -12.96 1.39
N PHE A 94 1.77 -11.68 1.75
CA PHE A 94 0.90 -11.05 2.77
C PHE A 94 -0.29 -10.32 2.17
N TRP A 95 -0.37 -10.29 0.85
CA TRP A 95 -1.30 -9.47 0.12
C TRP A 95 -2.74 -9.99 0.28
N ARG A 96 -3.72 -9.11 0.53
CA ARG A 96 -5.10 -9.54 0.78
C ARG A 96 -6.17 -8.54 0.35
N ASN A 97 -6.06 -7.83 -0.80
CA ASN A 97 -7.11 -6.85 -1.17
C ASN A 97 -7.13 -6.18 -2.58
N ASN A 98 -6.31 -6.54 -3.56
CA ASN A 98 -6.28 -5.89 -4.90
C ASN A 98 -6.10 -4.39 -4.93
N ASP A 99 -5.56 -3.84 -3.84
CA ASP A 99 -5.33 -2.43 -3.65
C ASP A 99 -3.86 -2.27 -3.29
N CYS A 100 -3.03 -2.32 -4.33
CA CYS A 100 -1.74 -1.64 -4.26
C CYS A 100 -2.11 -0.21 -3.84
N GLY A 101 -1.64 0.33 -2.72
CA GLY A 101 -1.96 1.72 -2.30
C GLY A 101 -1.48 2.83 -3.26
N HIS A 102 -1.24 2.47 -4.51
CA HIS A 102 -1.23 3.25 -5.74
C HIS A 102 -2.60 2.97 -6.38
N GLY A 103 -3.57 3.88 -6.19
CA GLY A 103 -4.94 3.74 -6.69
C GLY A 103 -4.98 3.04 -8.03
N GLY A 104 -5.79 1.98 -8.10
CA GLY A 104 -5.82 1.07 -9.24
C GLY A 104 -5.86 1.85 -10.56
N ALA A 105 -4.79 1.73 -11.33
CA ALA A 105 -4.79 2.05 -12.76
C ALA A 105 -5.59 0.99 -13.53
N SER A 106 -6.81 0.68 -13.07
CA SER A 106 -7.72 -0.26 -13.72
C SER A 106 -9.17 -0.02 -13.28
N ALA A 107 -9.73 1.16 -13.57
CA ALA A 107 -11.08 1.32 -14.14
C ALA A 107 -11.50 2.80 -14.21
N GLY A 108 -11.55 3.36 -15.42
CA GLY A 108 -12.22 4.64 -15.70
C GLY A 108 -11.32 5.63 -16.41
N GLY A 109 -11.69 6.02 -17.64
CA GLY A 109 -10.97 7.00 -18.47
C GLY A 109 -10.98 8.41 -17.88
N GLY A 110 -10.08 8.67 -16.93
CA GLY A 110 -9.77 9.99 -16.41
C GLY A 110 -8.28 10.27 -16.63
N GLU A 111 -8.00 11.35 -17.36
CA GLU A 111 -6.67 11.82 -17.72
C GLU A 111 -5.75 11.88 -16.49
N MET A 112 -4.76 10.97 -16.44
CA MET A 112 -3.69 10.93 -15.44
C MET A 112 -2.78 12.14 -15.69
N ARG A 113 -3.26 13.33 -15.36
CA ARG A 113 -2.47 14.55 -15.44
C ARG A 113 -1.29 14.38 -14.52
N SER A 114 -0.10 14.46 -15.11
CA SER A 114 1.17 14.55 -14.43
C SER A 114 1.11 15.67 -13.39
N VAL A 115 0.78 15.34 -12.14
CA VAL A 115 0.95 16.29 -11.05
C VAL A 115 2.44 16.28 -10.73
N ARG A 116 3.18 17.10 -11.50
CA ARG A 116 4.51 17.52 -11.11
C ARG A 116 4.40 18.16 -9.72
N ARG A 117 5.34 17.76 -8.86
CA ARG A 117 5.61 18.19 -7.49
C ARG A 117 5.24 19.65 -7.16
N ALA A 118 4.82 19.86 -5.92
CA ALA A 118 5.34 20.90 -5.06
C ALA A 118 5.77 20.25 -3.74
#